data_AF-A0A7L9S470-F1
#
_entry.id   AF-A0A7L9S470-F1
#
_cell.length_a   1.000
_cell.length_b   1.000
_cell.length_c   1.000
_cell.angle_alpha   90.00
_cell.angle_beta   90.00
_cell.angle_gamma   90.00
#
_symmetry.space_group_name_H-M   'P 1'
#
loop_
_entity.id
_entity.type
_entity.pdbx_description
1 polymer ?
#
loop_
_entity_poly.entity_id
_entity_poly.type
_entity_poly.pdbx_seq_one_letter_code
_entity_poly.pdbx_strand_id
1 'polypeptide(L)'
;MKNGERFTYKIEQLLEVFLLGARLALVLGVFSLIVASTVFTLLGVNGVAYLVSEVFNFTLYNIQGYTDKQTLNSFVVGVVKILDVFLISCILLIFSFGIYELFIRKVDTSKLENPSGFHISSLDELKSKLGKVIITILVVNVFGEVMIWESREPLDWLYKGIVVLIVSISVWLSSTKVNK
;
A
#
# COMPACT_ATOMS: atom_id res chain seq x y z
N MET A 1 -34.78 -31.01 -33.84
CA MET A 1 -33.40 -30.80 -33.34
C MET A 1 -32.93 -29.33 -33.47
N LYS A 2 -33.80 -28.31 -33.36
CA LYS A 2 -33.45 -26.91 -33.75
C LYS A 2 -33.50 -25.85 -32.64
N ASN A 3 -33.87 -26.23 -31.41
CA ASN A 3 -34.05 -25.28 -30.28
C ASN A 3 -32.86 -25.22 -29.31
N GLY A 4 -32.02 -26.26 -29.24
CA GLY A 4 -30.85 -26.29 -28.35
C GLY A 4 -29.76 -25.30 -28.77
N GLU A 5 -29.47 -25.21 -30.07
CA GLU A 5 -28.41 -24.35 -30.61
C GLU A 5 -28.72 -22.85 -30.55
N ARG A 6 -30.01 -22.47 -30.56
CA ARG A 6 -30.41 -21.06 -30.39
C ARG A 6 -30.24 -20.58 -28.95
N PHE A 7 -30.29 -21.49 -27.98
CA PHE A 7 -30.14 -21.16 -26.57
C PHE A 7 -28.66 -20.97 -26.22
N THR A 8 -27.77 -21.84 -26.73
CA THR A 8 -26.32 -21.68 -26.59
C THR A 8 -25.81 -20.39 -27.24
N TYR A 9 -26.29 -20.04 -28.43
CA TYR A 9 -25.88 -18.79 -29.11
C TYR A 9 -26.24 -17.52 -28.30
N LYS A 10 -27.44 -17.47 -27.69
CA LYS A 10 -27.82 -16.34 -26.83
C LYS A 10 -26.97 -16.23 -25.56
N ILE A 11 -26.57 -17.35 -24.97
CA ILE A 11 -25.70 -17.37 -23.79
C ILE A 11 -24.30 -16.88 -24.14
N GLU A 12 -23.76 -17.34 -25.27
CA GLU A 12 -22.45 -16.90 -25.77
C GLU A 12 -22.45 -15.39 -26.05
N GLN A 13 -23.48 -14.87 -26.70
CA GLN A 13 -23.60 -13.44 -27.00
C GLN A 13 -23.71 -12.58 -25.74
N LEU A 14 -24.38 -13.08 -24.69
CA LEU A 14 -24.49 -12.41 -23.40
C LEU A 14 -23.15 -12.44 -22.64
N LEU A 15 -22.43 -13.57 -22.68
CA LEU A 15 -21.10 -13.70 -22.11
C LEU A 15 -20.08 -12.79 -22.79
N GLU A 16 -20.14 -12.65 -24.11
CA GLU A 16 -19.23 -11.80 -24.87
C GLU A 16 -19.42 -10.31 -24.53
N VAL A 17 -20.67 -9.86 -24.45
CA VAL A 17 -21.01 -8.50 -23.99
C VAL A 17 -20.58 -8.28 -22.53
N PHE A 18 -20.76 -9.27 -21.66
CA PHE A 18 -20.33 -9.20 -20.26
C PHE A 18 -18.80 -9.15 -20.13
N LEU A 19 -18.07 -9.96 -20.90
CA LEU A 19 -16.60 -9.96 -20.95
C LEU A 19 -16.04 -8.64 -21.49
N LEU A 20 -16.69 -8.05 -22.50
CA LEU A 20 -16.35 -6.71 -23.00
C LEU A 20 -16.60 -5.62 -21.96
N GLY A 21 -17.73 -5.69 -21.24
CA GLY A 21 -18.04 -4.78 -20.13
C GLY A 21 -17.02 -4.90 -18.99
N ALA A 22 -16.59 -6.12 -18.67
CA ALA A 22 -15.57 -6.36 -17.64
C ALA A 22 -14.21 -5.76 -18.03
N ARG A 23 -13.77 -5.86 -19.28
CA ARG A 23 -12.53 -5.22 -19.76
C ARG A 23 -12.60 -3.69 -19.64
N LEU A 24 -13.72 -3.09 -20.04
CA LEU A 24 -13.92 -1.63 -19.94
C LEU A 24 -13.90 -1.17 -18.46
N ALA A 25 -14.58 -1.91 -17.58
CA ALA A 25 -14.60 -1.62 -16.15
C ALA A 25 -13.20 -1.68 -15.52
N LEU A 26 -12.36 -2.62 -15.94
CA LEU A 26 -10.98 -2.74 -15.46
C LEU A 26 -10.10 -1.57 -15.90
N VAL A 27 -10.23 -1.11 -17.15
CA VAL A 27 -9.51 0.10 -17.64
C VAL A 27 -9.91 1.34 -16.83
N LEU A 28 -11.21 1.51 -16.58
CA LEU A 28 -11.71 2.60 -15.71
C LEU A 28 -11.18 2.47 -14.28
N GLY A 29 -11.12 1.25 -13.74
CA GLY A 29 -10.56 0.97 -12.41
C GLY A 29 -9.08 1.34 -12.31
N VAL A 30 -8.26 0.95 -13.28
CA VAL A 30 -6.84 1.32 -13.36
C VAL A 30 -6.67 2.84 -13.38
N PHE A 31 -7.47 3.54 -14.20
CA PHE A 31 -7.42 5.00 -14.26
C PHE A 31 -7.78 5.65 -12.92
N SER A 32 -8.85 5.19 -12.27
CA SER A 32 -9.25 5.68 -10.94
C SER A 32 -8.17 5.45 -9.89
N LEU A 33 -7.48 4.32 -9.92
CA LEU A 33 -6.40 4.01 -8.97
C LEU A 33 -5.17 4.88 -9.19
N ILE A 34 -4.80 5.18 -10.45
CA ILE A 34 -3.71 6.11 -10.75
C ILE A 34 -4.05 7.50 -10.22
N VAL A 35 -5.25 8.00 -10.51
CA VAL A 35 -5.71 9.30 -10.02
C VAL A 35 -5.71 9.36 -8.50
N ALA A 36 -6.25 8.33 -7.83
CA ALA A 36 -6.23 8.25 -6.37
C ALA A 36 -4.80 8.26 -5.81
N SER A 37 -3.90 7.45 -6.37
CA SER A 37 -2.49 7.44 -5.98
C SER A 37 -1.84 8.81 -6.13
N THR A 38 -2.11 9.52 -7.22
CA THR A 38 -1.58 10.87 -7.44
C THR A 38 -2.10 11.84 -6.38
N VAL A 39 -3.40 11.79 -6.06
CA VAL A 39 -4.00 12.64 -5.02
C VAL A 39 -3.35 12.38 -3.66
N PHE A 40 -3.21 11.13 -3.24
CA PHE A 40 -2.55 10.82 -1.97
C PHE A 40 -1.07 11.22 -1.96
N THR A 41 -0.37 11.10 -3.09
CA THR A 41 1.03 11.56 -3.20
C THR A 41 1.12 13.08 -2.99
N LEU A 42 0.20 13.85 -3.59
CA LEU A 42 0.13 15.30 -3.41
C LEU A 42 -0.19 15.68 -1.96
N LEU A 43 -1.10 14.94 -1.30
CA LEU A 43 -1.37 15.11 0.13
C LEU A 43 -0.12 14.84 0.98
N GLY A 44 0.64 13.80 0.66
CA GLY A 44 1.91 13.48 1.32
C GLY A 44 2.94 14.61 1.15
N VAL A 45 3.10 15.13 -0.07
CA VAL A 45 4.00 16.26 -0.37
C VAL A 45 3.61 17.51 0.43
N ASN A 46 2.32 17.84 0.48
CA ASN A 46 1.84 18.95 1.29
C ASN A 46 2.10 18.74 2.79
N GLY A 47 1.94 17.51 3.29
CA GLY A 47 2.28 17.15 4.67
C GLY A 47 3.75 17.37 4.99
N VAL A 48 4.66 16.97 4.08
CA VAL A 48 6.11 17.22 4.23
C VAL A 48 6.40 18.72 4.26
N ALA A 49 5.80 19.49 3.34
CA ALA A 49 5.98 20.93 3.30
C ALA A 49 5.56 21.60 4.62
N TYR A 50 4.47 21.14 5.24
CA TYR A 50 4.02 21.62 6.54
C TYR A 50 5.05 21.31 7.64
N LEU A 51 5.53 20.07 7.76
CA LEU A 51 6.54 19.73 8.78
C LEU A 51 7.86 20.49 8.60
N VAL A 52 8.32 20.67 7.36
CA VAL A 52 9.53 21.45 7.08
C VAL A 52 9.34 22.90 7.51
N SER A 53 8.16 23.48 7.25
CA SER A 53 7.84 24.84 7.68
C SER A 53 7.84 24.97 9.21
N GLU A 54 7.33 23.96 9.92
CA GLU A 54 7.27 23.94 11.38
C GLU A 54 8.67 23.84 12.01
N VAL A 55 9.54 22.97 11.48
CA VAL A 55 10.95 22.85 11.90
C VAL A 55 11.73 24.14 11.60
N PHE A 56 11.49 24.76 10.45
CA PHE A 56 12.19 25.98 10.05
C PHE A 56 11.81 27.17 10.95
N ASN A 57 10.52 27.33 11.26
CA ASN A 57 10.05 28.35 12.20
C ASN A 57 10.58 28.10 13.63
N PHE A 58 10.61 26.84 14.07
CA PHE A 58 11.19 26.47 15.36
C PHE A 58 12.68 26.82 15.47
N THR A 59 13.46 26.53 14.41
CA THR A 59 14.92 26.76 14.37
C THR A 59 15.28 28.25 14.25
N LEU A 60 14.46 29.05 13.53
CA LEU A 60 14.70 30.49 13.37
C LEU A 60 14.22 31.34 14.56
N TYR A 61 13.19 30.91 15.30
CA TYR A 61 12.56 31.72 16.36
C TYR A 61 13.12 31.44 17.76
N ASN A 62 13.65 30.24 18.04
CA ASN A 62 14.09 29.86 19.39
C ASN A 62 15.62 29.83 19.54
N ILE A 63 16.20 31.01 19.79
CA ILE A 63 17.57 31.17 20.33
C ILE A 63 17.61 30.90 21.86
N GLN A 64 16.46 30.69 22.51
CA GLN A 64 16.39 30.41 23.94
C GLN A 64 15.83 29.01 24.18
N GLY A 65 16.74 28.10 24.50
CA GLY A 65 16.46 26.69 24.64
C GLY A 65 15.50 26.38 25.78
N TYR A 66 14.48 25.59 25.45
CA TYR A 66 13.93 24.53 26.29
C TYR A 66 13.37 23.48 25.32
N THR A 67 14.04 22.33 25.22
CA THR A 67 13.55 21.18 24.45
C THR A 67 12.44 20.52 25.24
N ASP A 68 11.19 20.92 24.98
CA ASP A 68 10.04 20.21 25.51
C ASP A 68 9.88 18.87 24.79
N LYS A 69 9.73 17.79 25.56
CA LYS A 69 9.53 16.43 25.04
C LYS A 69 8.21 16.33 24.26
N GLN A 70 7.24 17.21 24.53
CA GLN A 70 5.96 17.24 23.81
C GLN A 70 6.11 17.66 22.35
N THR A 71 7.04 18.58 22.03
CA THR A 71 7.28 19.03 20.65
C THR A 71 7.91 17.91 19.81
N LEU A 72 8.83 17.14 20.40
CA LEU A 72 9.47 16.00 19.72
C LEU A 72 8.47 14.87 19.46
N ASN A 73 7.62 14.55 20.44
CA ASN A 73 6.58 13.53 20.23
C ASN A 73 5.61 13.94 19.11
N SER A 74 5.18 15.20 19.08
CA SER A 74 4.28 15.72 18.04
C SER A 74 4.91 15.65 16.64
N PHE A 75 6.21 15.93 16.54
CA PHE A 75 6.95 15.80 15.29
C PHE A 75 7.03 14.33 14.82
N VAL A 76 7.36 13.40 15.71
CA VAL A 76 7.41 11.96 15.39
C VAL A 76 6.05 11.45 14.91
N VAL A 77 4.94 11.89 15.52
CA VAL A 77 3.57 11.59 15.04
C VAL A 77 3.36 12.10 13.62
N GLY A 78 3.76 13.35 13.35
CA GLY A 78 3.61 13.97 12.04
C GLY A 78 4.33 13.20 10.94
N VAL A 79 5.55 12.74 11.22
CA VAL A 79 6.35 11.94 10.28
C VAL A 79 5.67 10.60 10.00
N VAL A 80 5.21 9.88 11.03
CA VAL A 80 4.53 8.58 10.86
C VAL A 80 3.25 8.74 10.03
N LYS A 81 2.47 9.80 10.25
CA LYS A 81 1.26 10.09 9.47
C LYS A 81 1.56 10.33 7.98
N ILE A 82 2.61 11.08 7.67
CA ILE A 82 3.02 11.33 6.28
C ILE A 82 3.51 10.05 5.62
N LEU A 83 4.29 9.24 6.35
CA LEU A 83 4.73 7.93 5.87
C LEU A 83 3.52 7.08 5.48
N ASP A 84 2.49 6.98 6.34
CA ASP A 84 1.27 6.24 6.03
C ASP A 84 0.60 6.71 4.72
N VAL A 85 0.48 8.02 4.52
CA VAL A 85 -0.09 8.63 3.30
C VAL A 85 0.72 8.27 2.03
N PHE A 86 2.05 8.25 2.11
CA PHE A 86 2.87 7.81 0.98
C PHE A 86 2.76 6.32 0.72
N LEU A 87 2.54 5.52 1.76
CA LEU A 87 2.45 4.08 1.64
C LEU A 87 1.13 3.67 1.01
N ILE A 88 0.00 4.28 1.38
CA ILE A 88 -1.26 4.06 0.68
C ILE A 88 -1.16 4.49 -0.80
N SER A 89 -0.47 5.59 -1.10
CA SER A 89 -0.20 6.01 -2.49
C SER A 89 0.53 4.93 -3.28
N CYS A 90 1.62 4.40 -2.73
CA CYS A 90 2.43 3.36 -3.35
C CYS A 90 1.61 2.07 -3.56
N ILE A 91 0.81 1.66 -2.57
CA ILE A 91 -0.03 0.45 -2.67
C ILE A 91 -1.07 0.60 -3.78
N LEU A 92 -1.75 1.74 -3.88
CA LEU A 92 -2.73 2.01 -4.94
C LEU A 92 -2.07 1.94 -6.33
N LEU A 93 -0.86 2.48 -6.45
CA LEU A 93 -0.09 2.49 -7.69
C LEU A 93 0.33 1.08 -8.12
N ILE A 94 0.88 0.27 -7.18
CA ILE A 94 1.25 -1.11 -7.49
C ILE A 94 0.01 -1.95 -7.81
N PHE A 95 -1.11 -1.71 -7.11
CA PHE A 95 -2.37 -2.40 -7.41
C PHE A 95 -2.90 -2.03 -8.80
N SER A 96 -2.81 -0.76 -9.19
CA SER A 96 -3.16 -0.30 -10.53
C SER A 96 -2.34 -0.99 -11.61
N PHE A 97 -1.01 -1.06 -11.43
CA PHE A 97 -0.14 -1.80 -12.34
C PHE A 97 -0.43 -3.30 -12.36
N GLY A 98 -0.73 -3.91 -11.21
CA GLY A 98 -1.09 -5.33 -11.13
C GLY A 98 -2.36 -5.65 -11.92
N ILE A 99 -3.40 -4.82 -11.83
CA ILE A 99 -4.63 -4.98 -12.63
C ILE A 99 -4.33 -4.75 -14.11
N TYR A 100 -3.55 -3.71 -14.44
CA TYR A 100 -3.16 -3.42 -15.82
C TYR A 100 -2.40 -4.59 -16.47
N GLU A 101 -1.44 -5.17 -15.76
CA GLU A 101 -0.65 -6.29 -16.23
C GLU A 101 -1.47 -7.58 -16.39
N LEU A 102 -2.32 -7.89 -15.41
CA LEU A 102 -3.09 -9.14 -15.41
C LEU A 102 -4.17 -9.17 -16.50
N PHE A 103 -4.83 -8.04 -16.75
CA PHE A 103 -6.05 -8.03 -17.58
C PHE A 103 -5.97 -7.24 -18.88
N ILE A 104 -5.09 -6.24 -18.99
CA ILE A 104 -5.02 -5.36 -20.17
C ILE A 104 -3.85 -5.72 -21.06
N ARG A 105 -2.65 -5.93 -20.50
CA ARG A 105 -1.47 -6.30 -21.29
C ARG A 105 -0.45 -7.05 -20.44
N LYS A 106 -0.16 -8.30 -20.81
CA LYS A 106 1.14 -8.90 -20.47
C LYS A 106 2.22 -8.07 -21.14
N VAL A 107 3.16 -7.51 -20.38
CA VAL A 107 4.36 -6.95 -20.97
C VAL A 107 5.10 -8.11 -21.63
N ASP A 108 5.08 -8.17 -22.96
CA ASP A 108 5.86 -9.13 -23.73
C ASP A 108 7.34 -8.81 -23.54
N THR A 109 7.95 -9.40 -22.51
CA THR A 109 9.42 -9.51 -22.38
C THR A 109 10.00 -10.46 -23.43
N SER A 110 9.15 -11.12 -24.23
CA SER A 110 9.50 -12.06 -25.29
C SER A 110 10.02 -11.42 -26.59
N LYS A 111 10.02 -10.09 -26.72
CA LYS A 111 10.63 -9.37 -27.85
C LYS A 111 12.08 -8.94 -27.62
N LEU A 112 12.65 -9.20 -26.45
CA LEU A 112 14.10 -9.26 -26.32
C LEU A 112 14.52 -10.70 -26.58
N GLU A 113 15.33 -10.89 -27.63
CA GLU A 113 15.90 -12.16 -28.03
C GLU A 113 16.50 -12.91 -26.81
N ASN A 114 16.09 -14.17 -26.67
CA ASN A 114 16.44 -15.19 -25.67
C ASN A 114 17.87 -15.06 -25.08
N PRO A 115 18.07 -15.31 -23.76
CA PRO A 115 18.07 -16.70 -23.30
C PRO A 115 17.40 -16.91 -21.94
N SER A 116 16.58 -17.95 -21.84
CA SER A 116 16.43 -18.84 -20.67
C SER A 116 16.75 -18.22 -19.30
N GLY A 117 15.74 -17.70 -18.59
CA GLY A 117 15.95 -17.31 -17.20
C GLY A 117 14.82 -16.61 -16.46
N PHE A 118 13.81 -16.06 -17.13
CA PHE A 118 12.77 -15.30 -16.45
C PHE A 118 11.37 -15.53 -17.03
N HIS A 119 10.83 -16.72 -16.77
CA HIS A 119 9.38 -16.89 -16.69
C HIS A 119 8.91 -16.36 -15.33
N ILE A 120 8.79 -15.04 -15.17
CA ILE A 120 7.92 -14.49 -14.11
C ILE A 120 6.50 -14.78 -14.57
N SER A 121 6.03 -15.97 -14.20
CA SER A 121 4.62 -16.28 -14.31
C SER A 121 3.97 -15.71 -13.06
N SER A 122 3.20 -14.65 -13.29
CA SER A 122 2.03 -14.25 -12.52
C SER A 122 2.22 -13.28 -11.34
N LEU A 123 1.14 -12.54 -11.13
CA LEU A 123 0.82 -11.71 -9.98
C LEU A 123 1.15 -12.32 -8.62
N ASP A 124 1.29 -13.63 -8.46
CA ASP A 124 1.57 -14.22 -7.15
C ASP A 124 2.96 -13.86 -6.63
N GLU A 125 3.94 -13.67 -7.52
CA GLU A 125 5.28 -13.24 -7.11
C GLU A 125 5.31 -11.75 -6.75
N LEU A 126 4.59 -10.91 -7.50
CA LEU A 126 4.43 -9.50 -7.19
C LEU A 126 3.61 -9.31 -5.91
N LYS A 127 2.50 -10.03 -5.74
CA LYS A 127 1.63 -10.02 -4.55
C LYS A 127 2.35 -10.53 -3.30
N SER A 128 3.20 -11.55 -3.44
CA SER A 128 4.04 -12.06 -2.33
C SER A 128 5.08 -11.03 -1.90
N LYS A 129 5.78 -10.39 -2.85
CA LYS A 129 6.77 -9.35 -2.54
C LYS A 129 6.12 -8.08 -1.97
N LEU A 130 5.02 -7.65 -2.57
CA LEU A 130 4.25 -6.47 -2.18
C LEU A 130 3.59 -6.66 -0.81
N GLY A 131 3.00 -7.84 -0.55
CA GLY A 131 2.43 -8.18 0.76
C GLY A 131 3.47 -8.14 1.89
N LYS A 132 4.68 -8.64 1.63
CA LYS A 132 5.79 -8.56 2.59
C LYS A 132 6.19 -7.10 2.89
N VAL A 133 6.23 -6.24 1.88
CA VAL A 133 6.54 -4.81 2.06
C VAL A 133 5.41 -4.09 2.82
N ILE A 134 4.14 -4.31 2.46
CA ILE A 134 2.97 -3.74 3.17
C ILE A 134 2.98 -4.13 4.65
N ILE A 135 3.21 -5.41 4.96
CA ILE A 135 3.22 -5.86 6.36
C ILE A 135 4.33 -5.16 7.14
N THR A 136 5.52 -4.99 6.54
CA THR A 136 6.64 -4.29 7.18
C THR A 136 6.31 -2.82 7.47
N ILE A 137 5.65 -2.17 6.53
CA ILE A 137 5.16 -0.79 6.65
C ILE A 137 4.13 -0.66 7.78
N LEU A 138 3.13 -1.55 7.81
CA LEU A 138 2.04 -1.50 8.77
C LEU A 138 2.55 -1.75 10.20
N VAL A 139 3.52 -2.66 10.33
CA VAL A 139 4.28 -2.87 11.56
C VAL A 139 4.95 -1.57 12.00
N VAL A 140 5.74 -0.92 11.14
CA VAL A 140 6.42 0.35 11.48
C VAL A 140 5.44 1.44 11.90
N ASN A 141 4.29 1.57 11.22
CA ASN A 141 3.26 2.55 11.58
C ASN A 141 2.63 2.27 12.95
N VAL A 142 2.30 1.01 13.25
CA VAL A 142 1.77 0.61 14.56
C VAL A 142 2.79 0.87 15.67
N PHE A 143 4.06 0.53 15.45
CA PHE A 143 5.13 0.85 16.40
C PHE A 143 5.28 2.35 16.61
N GLY A 144 5.17 3.14 15.54
CA GLY A 144 5.17 4.61 15.60
C GLY A 144 4.08 5.13 16.54
N GLU A 145 2.82 4.79 16.28
CA GLU A 145 1.65 5.18 17.09
C GLU A 145 1.79 4.77 18.56
N VAL A 146 2.16 3.52 18.84
CA VAL A 146 2.29 2.98 20.19
C VAL A 146 3.36 3.71 21.02
N MET A 147 4.43 4.18 20.40
CA MET A 147 5.49 4.89 21.11
C MET A 147 5.03 6.27 21.61
N ILE A 148 4.06 6.89 20.95
CA ILE A 148 3.64 8.27 21.23
C ILE A 148 2.49 8.33 22.25
N TRP A 149 1.83 7.20 22.55
CA TRP A 149 0.81 7.16 23.60
C TRP A 149 1.37 7.67 24.92
N GLU A 150 0.76 8.72 25.49
CA GLU A 150 1.19 9.31 26.75
C GLU A 150 1.13 8.26 27.86
N SER A 151 2.28 7.95 28.46
CA SER A 151 2.36 7.00 29.56
C SER A 151 2.15 7.75 30.88
N ARG A 152 0.91 7.81 31.34
CA ARG A 152 0.52 8.46 32.59
C ARG A 152 0.54 7.46 33.75
N GLU A 153 0.27 6.19 33.45
CA GLU A 153 0.26 5.11 34.44
C GLU A 153 1.28 4.01 34.11
N PRO A 154 1.79 3.27 35.12
CA PRO A 154 2.64 2.10 34.90
C PRO A 154 1.99 1.04 33.99
N LEU A 155 0.65 0.98 33.99
CA LEU A 155 -0.13 0.06 33.17
C LEU A 155 -0.02 0.38 31.66
N ASP A 156 0.24 1.63 31.29
CA ASP A 156 0.38 2.04 29.88
C ASP A 156 1.60 1.38 29.22
N TRP A 157 2.66 1.13 29.99
CA TRP A 157 3.83 0.40 29.51
C TRP A 157 3.51 -1.07 29.22
N LEU A 158 2.62 -1.67 30.00
CA LEU A 158 2.13 -3.03 29.76
C LEU A 158 1.31 -3.09 28.47
N TYR A 159 0.40 -2.13 28.25
CA TYR A 159 -0.39 -2.06 27.02
C TYR A 159 0.49 -1.87 25.78
N LYS A 160 1.51 -1.00 25.84
CA LYS A 160 2.50 -0.86 24.76
C LYS A 160 3.20 -2.19 24.48
N GLY A 161 3.64 -2.90 25.52
CA GLY A 161 4.27 -4.21 25.41
C GLY A 161 3.36 -5.26 24.75
N ILE A 162 2.08 -5.29 25.10
CA ILE A 162 1.09 -6.22 24.51
C ILE A 162 0.91 -5.95 23.01
N VAL A 163 0.81 -4.68 22.59
CA VAL A 163 0.66 -4.35 21.16
C VAL A 163 1.90 -4.79 20.39
N VAL A 164 3.09 -4.51 20.90
CA VAL A 164 4.37 -4.95 20.30
C VAL A 164 4.47 -6.47 20.19
N LEU A 165 4.00 -7.20 21.22
CA LEU A 165 3.99 -8.66 21.24
C LEU A 165 3.04 -9.22 20.16
N ILE A 166 1.82 -8.67 20.05
CA ILE A 166 0.84 -9.07 19.02
C ILE A 166 1.39 -8.82 17.61
N VAL A 167 2.01 -7.67 17.37
CA VAL A 167 2.61 -7.32 16.08
C VAL A 167 3.76 -8.29 15.73
N SER A 168 4.60 -8.61 16.70
CA SER A 168 5.71 -9.56 16.53
C SER A 168 5.21 -10.98 16.20
N ILE A 169 4.15 -11.44 16.88
CA ILE A 169 3.49 -12.72 16.57
C ILE A 169 2.91 -12.70 15.15
N SER A 170 2.25 -11.61 14.75
CA SER A 170 1.66 -11.47 13.41
C SER A 170 2.72 -11.58 12.31
N VAL A 171 3.87 -10.92 12.49
CA VAL A 171 4.99 -10.98 11.54
C VAL A 171 5.60 -12.38 11.50
N TRP A 172 5.81 -13.00 12.66
CA TRP A 172 6.35 -14.35 12.75
C TRP A 172 5.44 -15.36 12.02
N LEU A 173 4.13 -15.27 12.21
CA LEU A 173 3.15 -16.14 11.54
C LEU A 173 3.09 -15.88 10.03
N SER A 174 3.28 -14.63 9.59
CA SER A 174 3.37 -14.31 8.16
C SER A 174 4.66 -14.86 7.52
N SER A 175 5.78 -14.88 8.25
CA SER A 175 7.07 -15.35 7.71
C SER A 175 7.13 -16.87 7.55
N THR A 176 6.39 -17.63 8.35
CA THR A 176 6.44 -19.11 8.30
C THR A 176 5.71 -19.71 7.09
N LYS A 177 4.84 -18.95 6.41
CA LYS A 177 4.15 -19.41 5.18
C LYS A 177 4.97 -19.24 3.90
N VAL A 178 6.12 -18.56 3.94
CA VAL A 178 6.96 -18.30 2.75
C VAL A 178 7.88 -19.48 2.41
N ASN A 179 7.92 -20.53 3.24
CA ASN A 179 8.87 -21.65 3.10
C ASN A 179 8.21 -23.00 2.76
N LYS A 180 7.17 -22.98 1.91
CA LYS A 180 6.61 -24.18 1.26
C LYS A 180 6.26 -23.90 -0.19
#